data_AF-A0A0N0ACI7-F1
#
_entry.id   AF-A0A0N0ACI7-F1
#
_cell.length_a   1.000
_cell.length_b   1.000
_cell.length_c   1.000
_cell.angle_alpha   90.00
_cell.angle_beta   90.00
_cell.angle_gamma   90.00
#
_symmetry.space_group_name_H-M   'P 1'
#
loop_
_entity.id
_entity.type
_entity.pdbx_description
1 polymer ?
#
loop_
_entity_poly.entity_id
_entity_poly.type
_entity_poly.pdbx_seq_one_letter_code
_entity_poly.pdbx_strand_id
1 'polypeptide(L)' 'PVVPWVLSGKSGQAVRDQAARLVTHLEAHPDLPAQDIALSLATERAAFDHRAVVTGTDHDELLHALRQLAEGGGVQPSQI' A
#
# COMPACT_ATOMS: atom_id res chain seq x y z
N PRO A 1 2.59 13.45 9.82
CA PRO A 1 1.74 13.79 8.65
C PRO A 1 1.29 12.48 7.99
N VAL A 2 0.08 12.43 7.42
CA VAL A 2 -0.40 11.23 6.74
C VAL A 2 0.32 11.08 5.41
N VAL A 3 0.80 9.86 5.11
CA VAL A 3 1.47 9.51 3.85
C VAL A 3 0.57 8.55 3.06
N PRO A 4 0.18 8.88 1.81
CA PRO A 4 -0.61 7.99 0.96
C PRO A 4 0.29 7.08 0.11
N TRP A 5 0.02 5.78 0.14
CA TRP A 5 0.61 4.77 -0.76
C TRP A 5 -0.43 4.31 -1.76
N VAL A 6 -0.15 4.53 -3.05
CA VAL A 6 -1.07 4.20 -4.15
C VAL A 6 -0.65 2.88 -4.79
N LEU A 7 -1.58 1.92 -4.79
CA LEU A 7 -1.42 0.63 -5.46
C LEU A 7 -2.37 0.56 -6.65
N SER A 8 -1.93 -0.06 -7.75
CA SER A 8 -2.78 -0.28 -8.91
C SER A 8 -2.46 -1.57 -9.64
N GLY A 9 -3.49 -2.18 -10.24
CA GLY A 9 -3.36 -3.46 -10.93
C GLY A 9 -4.44 -3.65 -12.01
N LYS A 10 -4.23 -4.64 -12.87
CA LYS A 10 -5.18 -5.00 -13.95
C LYS A 10 -6.50 -5.60 -13.45
N SER A 11 -6.57 -5.94 -12.17
CA SER A 11 -7.75 -6.49 -11.49
C SER A 11 -7.65 -6.21 -9.99
N GLY A 12 -8.75 -6.37 -9.26
CA GLY A 12 -8.71 -6.30 -7.78
C GLY A 12 -7.76 -7.32 -7.16
N GLN A 13 -7.65 -8.53 -7.72
CA GLN A 13 -6.68 -9.53 -7.25
C GLN A 13 -5.24 -9.06 -7.49
N ALA A 14 -4.94 -8.45 -8.64
CA ALA A 14 -3.61 -7.93 -8.91
C ALA A 14 -3.18 -6.83 -7.93
N VAL A 15 -4.12 -6.01 -7.44
CA VAL A 15 -3.87 -5.04 -6.37
C VAL A 15 -3.52 -5.74 -5.05
N ARG A 16 -4.24 -6.81 -4.69
CA ARG A 16 -3.94 -7.61 -3.49
C ARG A 16 -2.59 -8.30 -3.56
N ASP A 17 -2.26 -8.89 -4.71
CA ASP A 17 -0.97 -9.52 -4.94
C ASP A 17 0.18 -8.50 -4.87
N GLN A 18 -0.05 -7.28 -5.36
CA GLN A 18 0.90 -6.18 -5.22
C GLN A 18 1.09 -5.77 -3.76
N ALA A 19 0.01 -5.69 -2.99
CA ALA A 19 0.06 -5.39 -1.55
C ALA A 19 0.87 -6.45 -0.80
N ALA A 20 0.61 -7.75 -1.05
CA ALA A 20 1.36 -8.85 -0.42
C ALA A 20 2.86 -8.77 -0.71
N ARG A 21 3.24 -8.50 -1.97
CA ARG A 21 4.65 -8.33 -2.36
C ARG A 21 5.30 -7.14 -1.67
N LEU A 22 4.55 -6.04 -1.52
CA LEU A 22 5.05 -4.86 -0.83
C LEU A 22 5.26 -5.13 0.67
N VAL A 23 4.34 -5.85 1.33
CA VAL A 23 4.52 -6.30 2.72
C VAL A 23 5.82 -7.08 2.87
N THR A 24 6.06 -8.11 2.05
CA THR A 24 7.29 -8.91 2.12
C THR A 24 8.54 -8.06 1.88
N HIS A 25 8.48 -7.08 0.97
CA HIS A 25 9.60 -6.20 0.71
C HIS A 25 9.93 -5.31 1.91
N LEU A 26 8.92 -4.74 2.56
CA LEU A 26 9.08 -3.84 3.71
C LEU A 26 9.52 -4.58 4.97
N GLU A 27 9.06 -5.81 5.17
CA GLU A 27 9.56 -6.68 6.25
C GLU A 27 11.06 -6.97 6.10
N ALA A 28 11.56 -7.05 4.87
CA ALA A 28 12.98 -7.23 4.59
C ALA A 28 13.80 -5.92 4.65
N HIS A 29 13.15 -4.75 4.61
CA HIS A 29 13.79 -3.44 4.56
C HIS A 29 13.09 -2.43 5.50
N PRO A 30 13.10 -2.66 6.83
CA PRO A 30 12.35 -1.84 7.79
C PRO A 30 12.86 -0.39 7.90
N ASP A 31 14.08 -0.11 7.43
CA ASP A 31 14.69 1.22 7.51
C ASP A 31 14.26 2.16 6.36
N LEU A 32 13.43 1.69 5.42
CA LEU A 32 12.96 2.52 4.30
C LEU A 32 11.96 3.58 4.78
N PRO A 33 12.21 4.86 4.50
CA PRO A 33 11.30 5.92 4.92
C PRO A 33 10.00 5.87 4.11
N ALA A 34 8.88 6.08 4.80
CA ALA A 34 7.55 5.93 4.21
C ALA A 34 7.29 6.90 3.04
N GLN A 35 7.92 8.07 3.05
CA GLN A 35 7.80 9.06 1.99
C GLN A 35 8.50 8.63 0.70
N ASP A 36 9.65 7.96 0.80
CA ASP A 36 10.37 7.49 -0.39
C ASP A 36 9.62 6.34 -1.04
N ILE A 37 9.01 5.46 -0.25
CA ILE A 37 8.13 4.40 -0.75
C ILE A 37 6.91 5.01 -1.46
N ALA A 38 6.30 6.04 -0.88
CA ALA A 38 5.17 6.74 -1.49
C ALA A 38 5.56 7.35 -2.85
N LEU A 39 6.73 7.98 -2.91
CA LEU A 39 7.27 8.58 -4.13
C LEU A 39 7.49 7.51 -5.20
N SER A 40 8.19 6.42 -4.88
CA SER A 40 8.43 5.31 -5.82
C SER A 40 7.12 4.68 -6.34
N LEU A 41 6.12 4.50 -5.47
CA LEU A 41 4.81 3.97 -5.88
C LEU A 41 4.08 4.93 -6.84
N ALA A 42 4.22 6.24 -6.67
CA ALA A 42 3.58 7.25 -7.49
C ALA A 42 4.24 7.46 -8.85
N THR A 43 5.56 7.29 -8.96
CA THR A 43 6.33 7.67 -10.16
C THR A 43 6.65 6.51 -11.10
N GLU A 44 6.82 5.28 -10.59
CA GLU A 44 7.42 4.19 -11.37
C GLU A 44 6.41 3.13 -11.88
N ARG A 45 5.13 3.23 -11.52
CA ARG A 45 4.12 2.21 -11.85
C ARG A 45 3.21 2.66 -12.99
N ALA A 46 3.01 1.78 -13.97
CA ALA A 46 1.92 1.90 -14.93
C ALA A 46 0.58 2.01 -14.17
N ALA A 47 -0.19 3.04 -14.47
CA ALA A 47 -1.41 3.35 -13.74
C ALA A 47 -2.58 2.55 -14.33
N PHE A 48 -3.09 1.55 -13.60
CA PHE A 48 -4.23 0.73 -14.01
C PHE A 48 -5.55 1.25 -13.43
N ASP A 49 -6.68 0.73 -13.93
CA ASP A 49 -8.03 1.15 -13.52
C ASP A 49 -8.40 0.70 -12.10
N HIS A 50 -7.93 -0.47 -11.66
CA HIS A 50 -8.12 -0.89 -10.26
C HIS A 50 -7.06 -0.27 -9.38
N ARG A 51 -7.50 0.53 -8.41
CA ARG A 51 -6.61 1.26 -7.49
C ARG A 51 -7.06 1.09 -6.05
N ALA A 52 -6.08 1.08 -5.16
CA ALA A 52 -6.29 1.19 -3.73
C ALA A 52 -5.30 2.22 -3.18
N VAL A 53 -5.73 2.94 -2.13
CA VAL A 53 -4.86 3.86 -1.40
C VAL A 53 -4.80 3.39 0.04
N VAL A 54 -3.59 3.20 0.52
CA VAL A 54 -3.30 2.93 1.92
C VAL A 54 -2.76 4.22 2.54
N THR A 55 -3.25 4.59 3.72
CA THR A 55 -2.83 5.81 4.43
C THR A 55 -2.41 5.45 5.84
N GLY A 56 -1.35 6.09 6.32
CA GLY A 56 -0.87 5.95 7.69
C GLY A 56 0.05 7.10 8.05
N THR A 57 0.33 7.23 9.33
CA THR A 57 1.22 8.26 9.90
C THR A 57 2.63 7.72 10.17
N ASP A 58 2.78 6.40 10.22
CA ASP A 58 4.04 5.68 10.37
C ASP A 58 4.08 4.37 9.56
N HIS A 59 5.22 3.69 9.60
CA HIS A 59 5.47 2.47 8.84
C HIS A 59 4.62 1.28 9.30
N ASP A 60 4.34 1.17 10.60
CA ASP A 60 3.59 0.05 11.17
C ASP A 60 2.11 0.13 10.79
N GLU A 61 1.53 1.33 10.84
CA GLU A 61 0.17 1.60 10.36
C GLU A 61 0.02 1.26 8.86
N LEU A 62 0.98 1.69 8.04
CA LEU A 62 0.99 1.42 6.61
C LEU A 62 1.15 -0.08 6.31
N LEU A 63 2.04 -0.77 7.03
CA LEU A 63 2.27 -2.21 6.88
C LEU A 63 1.03 -3.02 7.31
N HIS A 64 0.36 -2.61 8.39
CA HIS A 64 -0.89 -3.22 8.83
C HIS A 64 -1.99 -3.08 7.78
N ALA A 65 -2.20 -1.86 7.27
CA ALA A 65 -3.22 -1.61 6.26
C ALA A 65 -2.93 -2.32 4.92
N LEU A 66 -1.65 -2.49 4.54
CA LEU A 66 -1.26 -3.32 3.39
C LEU A 66 -1.59 -4.79 3.58
N ARG A 67 -1.38 -5.36 4.77
CA ARG A 67 -1.75 -6.76 5.07
C ARG A 67 -3.26 -6.96 4.95
N GLN A 68 -4.05 -6.04 5.50
CA GLN A 68 -5.51 -6.06 5.35
C GLN A 68 -5.95 -6.02 3.88
N LEU A 69 -5.34 -5.13 3.09
CA LEU A 69 -5.60 -5.06 1.65
C LEU A 69 -5.22 -6.37 0.94
N ALA A 70 -4.08 -6.97 1.26
CA ALA A 70 -3.61 -8.22 0.67
C ALA A 70 -4.57 -9.40 0.96
N GLU A 71 -5.12 -9.46 2.17
CA GLU A 71 -6.10 -10.46 2.60
C GLU A 71 -7.48 -10.27 1.96
N GLY A 72 -7.70 -9.15 1.25
CA GLY A 72 -9.00 -8.79 0.70
C GLY A 72 -9.97 -8.27 1.75
N GLY A 73 -9.47 -7.94 2.95
CA GLY A 73 -10.17 -7.09 3.90
C GLY A 73 -10.39 -5.75 3.24
N GLY A 74 -11.63 -5.47 2.84
CA GLY A 74 -12.00 -4.13 2.42
C GLY A 74 -11.56 -3.16 3.51
N VAL A 75 -10.79 -2.15 3.12
CA VAL A 75 -10.50 -0.97 3.96
C VAL A 75 -11.78 -0.60 4.69
N GLN A 76 -11.84 -0.86 5.99
CA GLN A 76 -12.91 -0.34 6.83
C GLN A 76 -12.76 1.18 6.78
N PRO A 77 -13.81 1.92 6.37
CA PRO A 77 -13.74 3.36 6.37
C PRO A 77 -13.51 3.79 7.82
N SER A 78 -12.33 4.33 8.10
CA SER A 78 -12.13 5.15 9.29
C SER A 78 -13.00 6.40 9.13
N GLN A 79 -14.25 6.32 9.57
CA GLN A 79 -14.96 7.45 10.19
C GLN A 79 -14.29 7.62 11.56
N ILE A 80 -13.88 8.79 12.06
CA ILE A 80 -14.37 10.17 11.95
C ILE A 80 -13.15 11.09 12.14
#